data_AF-A0A8C1VCZ8-F1
#
_entry.id   AF-A0A8C1VCZ8-F1
#
_cell.length_a   1.000
_cell.length_b   1.000
_cell.length_c   1.000
_cell.angle_alpha   90.00
_cell.angle_beta   90.00
_cell.angle_gamma   90.00
#
_symmetry.space_group_name_H-M   'P 1'
#
loop_
_entity.id
_entity.type
_entity.pdbx_description
1 polymer ?
#
loop_
_entity_poly.entity_id
_entity_poly.type
_entity_poly.pdbx_seq_one_letter_code
_entity_poly.pdbx_strand_id
1 'polypeptide(L)'
;YLQQLFLQVKVRIKYFVSYWFTLFVTAEDPTVSARVGEDVVLNCMVDSHIPPERIDEVSWKKVDKKPDIIPVLLFQNGTIFPGSSHKRYRDRAEFFRQEILKGNFSMRLKNVQTADKGEYMCEMLNGCSVILSLN
;
A
#
# COMPACT_ATOMS: atom_id res chain seq x y z
N TYR A 1 22.34 22.52 4.75
CA TYR A 1 21.64 22.76 3.47
C TYR A 1 22.13 21.80 2.37
N LEU A 2 23.43 21.75 2.05
CA LEU A 2 23.95 20.86 0.98
C LEU A 2 23.79 19.34 1.24
N GLN A 3 23.78 18.89 2.51
CA GLN A 3 23.58 17.47 2.85
C GLN A 3 22.16 16.93 2.61
N GLN A 4 21.14 17.80 2.57
CA GLN A 4 19.75 17.38 2.38
C GLN A 4 19.42 17.05 0.92
N LEU A 5 20.20 17.60 -0.03
CA LEU A 5 20.07 17.40 -1.48
C LEU A 5 20.41 15.98 -1.96
N PHE A 6 21.00 15.13 -1.10
CA PHE A 6 21.41 13.76 -1.43
C PHE A 6 20.75 12.69 -0.55
N LEU A 7 19.82 13.07 0.34
CA LEU A 7 19.14 12.10 1.19
C LEU A 7 18.10 11.34 0.39
N GLN A 8 18.54 10.22 -0.18
CA GLN A 8 17.65 9.24 -0.81
C GLN A 8 17.02 8.36 0.26
N VAL A 9 15.71 8.32 0.26
CA VAL A 9 14.89 7.43 1.07
C VAL A 9 14.62 6.18 0.25
N LYS A 10 15.14 5.04 0.71
CA LYS A 10 14.83 3.73 0.13
C LYS A 10 13.61 3.15 0.83
N VAL A 11 12.59 2.88 0.03
CA VAL A 11 11.36 2.23 0.46
C VAL A 11 11.32 0.83 -0.15
N ARG A 12 11.10 -0.18 0.69
CA ARG A 12 10.87 -1.57 0.28
C ARG A 12 9.39 -1.88 0.30
N ILE A 13 8.90 -2.64 -0.67
CA ILE A 13 7.49 -2.99 -0.79
C ILE A 13 7.34 -4.49 -0.60
N LYS A 14 6.50 -4.89 0.33
CA LYS A 14 6.02 -6.27 0.46
C LYS A 14 4.58 -6.35 0.01
N TYR A 15 4.24 -7.43 -0.67
CA TYR A 15 2.86 -7.72 -1.00
C TYR A 15 2.38 -8.93 -0.22
N PHE A 16 1.15 -8.83 0.24
CA PHE A 16 0.48 -9.90 0.97
C PHE A 16 -0.93 -10.06 0.43
N VAL A 17 -1.26 -11.26 -0.05
CA VAL A 17 -2.61 -11.59 -0.51
C VAL A 17 -3.16 -12.74 0.31
N SER A 18 -4.29 -12.51 0.98
CA SER A 18 -5.00 -13.53 1.75
C SER A 18 -6.17 -14.06 0.94
N TYR A 19 -6.07 -15.33 0.51
CA TYR A 19 -7.22 -16.11 0.06
C TYR A 19 -7.63 -17.05 1.18
N TRP A 20 -8.92 -17.42 1.23
CA TRP A 20 -9.54 -18.20 2.30
C TRP A 20 -8.75 -19.43 2.81
N PHE A 21 -7.77 -20.00 2.07
CA PHE A 21 -6.89 -21.06 2.58
C PHE A 21 -5.40 -21.03 2.11
N THR A 22 -4.84 -19.94 1.58
CA THR A 22 -3.40 -19.94 1.22
C THR A 22 -2.76 -18.55 1.30
N LEU A 23 -1.58 -18.52 1.93
CA LEU A 23 -0.76 -17.32 2.14
C LEU A 23 0.24 -17.18 0.99
N PHE A 24 0.14 -16.12 0.21
CA PHE A 24 1.15 -15.80 -0.80
C PHE A 24 1.84 -14.49 -0.46
N VAL A 25 3.15 -14.57 -0.23
CA VAL A 25 4.05 -13.42 -0.24
C VAL A 25 4.66 -13.41 -1.63
N THR A 26 4.39 -12.38 -2.45
CA THR A 26 5.06 -12.28 -3.75
C THR A 26 6.52 -11.91 -3.50
N ALA A 27 7.45 -12.63 -4.13
CA ALA A 27 8.88 -12.51 -3.88
C ALA A 27 9.52 -11.20 -4.40
N GLU A 28 8.78 -10.36 -5.09
CA GLU A 28 9.27 -9.08 -5.58
C GLU A 28 9.25 -8.05 -4.43
N ASP A 29 10.44 -7.69 -3.93
CA ASP A 29 10.66 -6.61 -2.96
C ASP A 29 11.26 -5.40 -3.69
N PRO A 30 10.46 -4.68 -4.51
CA PRO A 30 10.96 -3.57 -5.28
C PRO A 30 11.39 -2.45 -4.32
N THR A 31 12.60 -1.94 -4.55
CA THR A 31 13.12 -0.79 -3.82
C THR A 31 12.91 0.48 -4.62
N VAL A 32 12.15 1.42 -4.07
CA VAL A 32 11.96 2.75 -4.66
C VAL A 32 12.84 3.75 -3.92
N SER A 33 13.47 4.68 -4.65
CA SER A 33 14.27 5.76 -4.08
C SER A 33 13.63 7.10 -4.40
N ALA A 34 13.50 7.97 -3.40
CA ALA A 34 13.03 9.35 -3.56
C ALA A 34 13.90 10.31 -2.75
N ARG A 35 14.05 11.56 -3.20
CA ARG A 35 14.74 12.58 -2.41
C ARG A 35 13.80 13.13 -1.34
N VAL A 36 14.36 13.58 -0.23
CA VAL A 36 13.59 14.30 0.79
C VAL A 36 12.90 15.51 0.15
N GLY A 37 11.60 15.66 0.40
CA GLY A 37 10.76 16.71 -0.17
C GLY A 37 10.03 16.32 -1.47
N GLU A 38 10.46 15.27 -2.17
CA GLU A 38 9.78 14.77 -3.36
C GLU A 38 8.59 13.87 -3.00
N ASP A 39 7.73 13.62 -3.98
CA ASP A 39 6.69 12.60 -3.89
C ASP A 39 7.25 11.26 -4.40
N VAL A 40 6.80 10.16 -3.79
CA VAL A 40 7.14 8.81 -4.23
C VAL A 40 5.88 7.99 -4.48
N VAL A 41 5.90 7.15 -5.50
CA VAL A 41 4.83 6.19 -5.79
C VAL A 41 5.30 4.79 -5.39
N LEU A 42 4.52 4.16 -4.52
CA LEU A 42 4.70 2.76 -4.14
C LEU A 42 3.66 1.94 -4.91
N ASN A 43 4.15 1.12 -5.82
CA ASN A 43 3.27 0.35 -6.70
C ASN A 43 2.57 -0.76 -5.92
N CYS A 44 1.27 -0.93 -6.19
CA CYS A 44 0.52 -2.11 -5.78
C CYS A 44 -0.61 -2.35 -6.77
N MET A 45 -0.53 -3.46 -7.49
CA MET A 45 -1.47 -3.82 -8.54
C MET A 45 -2.04 -5.20 -8.24
N VAL A 46 -3.31 -5.35 -8.53
CA VAL A 46 -4.03 -6.62 -8.45
C VAL A 46 -3.80 -7.36 -9.76
N ASP A 47 -3.69 -8.68 -9.67
CA ASP A 47 -3.65 -9.53 -10.86
C ASP A 47 -4.91 -9.29 -11.70
N SER A 48 -4.72 -9.10 -13.02
CA SER A 48 -5.76 -8.91 -14.02
C SER A 48 -6.91 -9.93 -13.97
N HIS A 49 -6.68 -11.11 -13.39
CA HIS A 49 -7.70 -12.14 -13.23
C HIS A 49 -8.71 -11.88 -12.11
N ILE A 50 -8.49 -10.87 -11.25
CA ILE A 50 -9.35 -10.54 -10.12
C ILE A 50 -10.04 -9.20 -10.39
N PRO A 51 -11.37 -9.19 -10.56
CA PRO A 51 -12.13 -7.96 -10.67
C PRO A 51 -11.93 -7.10 -9.41
N PRO A 52 -11.66 -5.79 -9.53
CA PRO A 52 -11.50 -4.89 -8.39
C PRO A 52 -12.69 -4.90 -7.42
N GLU A 53 -13.88 -5.23 -7.91
CA GLU A 53 -15.12 -5.36 -7.13
C GLU A 53 -15.09 -6.53 -6.13
N ARG A 54 -14.16 -7.48 -6.29
CA ARG A 54 -13.98 -8.62 -5.37
C ARG A 54 -12.98 -8.34 -4.25
N ILE A 55 -12.46 -7.11 -4.19
CA ILE A 55 -11.47 -6.69 -3.22
C ILE A 55 -12.20 -5.92 -2.13
N ASP A 56 -12.32 -6.54 -0.97
CA ASP A 56 -12.99 -5.93 0.19
C ASP A 56 -12.10 -4.86 0.81
N GLU A 57 -10.79 -5.14 0.88
CA GLU A 57 -9.84 -4.28 1.56
C GLU A 57 -8.44 -4.30 0.92
N VAL A 58 -7.85 -3.12 0.81
CA VAL A 58 -6.41 -2.94 0.55
C VAL A 58 -5.82 -1.99 1.58
N SER A 59 -4.82 -2.45 2.33
CA SER A 59 -4.16 -1.66 3.37
C SER A 59 -2.67 -1.49 3.08
N TRP A 60 -2.20 -0.25 3.21
CA TRP A 60 -0.79 0.09 3.26
C TRP A 60 -0.35 0.23 4.71
N LYS A 61 0.72 -0.47 5.07
CA LYS A 61 1.30 -0.50 6.42
C LYS A 61 2.80 -0.26 6.35
N LYS A 62 3.39 0.49 7.28
CA LYS A 62 4.85 0.51 7.48
C LYS A 62 5.20 -0.56 8.50
N VAL A 63 6.16 -1.43 8.16
CA VAL A 63 6.49 -2.66 8.91
C VAL A 63 7.99 -2.75 9.27
N ASP A 64 8.71 -1.63 9.20
CA ASP A 64 10.17 -1.58 9.30
C ASP A 64 10.75 -1.84 10.70
N LYS A 65 9.94 -1.70 11.76
CA LYS A 65 10.36 -1.93 13.14
C LYS A 65 9.32 -2.78 13.85
N LYS A 66 9.56 -4.09 14.01
CA LYS A 66 8.72 -4.92 14.88
C LYS A 66 8.89 -4.44 16.35
N PRO A 67 7.82 -4.30 17.14
CA PRO A 67 6.43 -4.71 16.90
C PRO A 67 5.51 -3.65 16.25
N ASP A 68 6.04 -2.48 15.88
CA ASP A 68 5.26 -1.33 15.39
C ASP A 68 4.86 -1.50 13.92
N ILE A 69 3.69 -2.08 13.69
CA ILE A 69 2.99 -1.97 12.41
C ILE A 69 2.24 -0.64 12.42
N ILE A 70 2.62 0.30 11.56
CA ILE A 70 1.97 1.61 11.46
C ILE A 70 1.05 1.61 10.25
N PRO A 71 -0.28 1.71 10.42
CA PRO A 71 -1.20 1.86 9.31
C PRO A 71 -0.94 3.18 8.55
N VAL A 72 -1.03 3.18 7.23
CA VAL A 72 -0.70 4.34 6.37
C VAL A 72 -1.91 4.78 5.56
N LEU A 73 -2.51 3.86 4.80
CA LEU A 73 -3.64 4.14 3.93
C LEU A 73 -4.55 2.92 3.82
N LEU A 74 -5.86 3.11 3.78
CA LEU A 74 -6.84 2.03 3.73
C LEU A 74 -7.87 2.30 2.63
N PHE A 75 -8.11 1.32 1.78
CA PHE A 75 -9.28 1.23 0.93
C PHE A 75 -10.14 0.08 1.45
N GLN A 76 -11.40 0.34 1.73
CA GLN A 76 -12.33 -0.69 2.20
C GLN A 76 -13.74 -0.41 1.66
N ASN A 77 -14.37 -1.42 1.07
CA ASN A 77 -15.76 -1.35 0.56
C ASN A 77 -16.02 -0.10 -0.32
N GLY A 78 -15.13 0.17 -1.29
CA GLY A 78 -15.25 1.32 -2.20
C GLY A 78 -14.90 2.69 -1.58
N THR A 79 -14.56 2.73 -0.29
CA THR A 79 -14.25 3.96 0.43
C THR A 79 -12.76 4.03 0.76
N ILE A 80 -12.16 5.21 0.60
CA ILE A 80 -10.78 5.47 1.01
C ILE A 80 -10.80 6.12 2.38
N PHE A 81 -10.13 5.46 3.32
CA PHE A 81 -9.87 5.99 4.64
C PHE A 81 -8.38 6.38 4.74
N PRO A 82 -8.05 7.56 5.28
CA PRO A 82 -6.69 7.83 5.69
C PRO A 82 -6.31 6.75 6.70
N GLY A 83 -5.32 5.92 6.35
CA GLY A 83 -5.15 4.62 6.98
C GLY A 83 -4.67 4.69 8.41
N SER A 84 -4.37 5.87 8.97
CA SER A 84 -4.11 6.01 10.39
C SER A 84 -4.53 7.33 11.00
N SER A 85 -4.82 7.24 12.30
CA SER A 85 -4.70 8.33 13.29
C SER A 85 -3.27 8.87 13.42
N HIS A 86 -2.27 8.27 12.77
CA HIS A 86 -0.88 8.64 12.90
C HIS A 86 -0.61 9.89 12.07
N LYS A 87 -0.45 11.02 12.77
CA LYS A 87 -0.29 12.37 12.21
C LYS A 87 0.78 12.50 11.11
N ARG A 88 1.73 11.57 11.01
CA ARG A 88 2.80 11.57 10.00
C ARG A 88 2.31 11.35 8.56
N TYR A 89 1.30 10.51 8.34
CA TYR A 89 0.86 10.13 6.99
C TYR A 89 -0.41 10.84 6.54
N ARG A 90 -1.11 11.45 7.50
CA ARG A 90 -2.28 12.29 7.24
C ARG A 90 -1.95 13.33 6.17
N ASP A 91 -2.82 13.44 5.17
CA ASP A 91 -2.74 14.36 4.02
C ASP A 91 -1.54 14.15 3.08
N ARG A 92 -0.65 13.21 3.39
CA ARG A 92 0.54 12.87 2.59
C ARG A 92 0.38 11.58 1.80
N ALA A 93 -0.35 10.60 2.34
CA ALA A 93 -0.61 9.32 1.71
C ALA A 93 -1.97 9.31 0.99
N GLU A 94 -2.00 8.92 -0.28
CA GLU A 94 -3.25 8.81 -1.05
C GLU A 94 -3.19 7.77 -2.17
N PHE A 95 -4.35 7.24 -2.55
CA PHE A 95 -4.51 6.38 -3.72
C PHE A 95 -4.80 7.23 -4.97
N PHE A 96 -4.48 6.66 -6.13
CA PHE A 96 -4.95 7.15 -7.42
C PHE A 96 -6.41 6.70 -7.64
N ARG A 97 -7.37 7.50 -7.18
CA ARG A 97 -8.81 7.16 -7.18
C ARG A 97 -9.33 6.62 -8.52
N GLN A 98 -8.87 7.20 -9.63
CA GLN A 98 -9.29 6.85 -10.99
C GLN A 98 -8.72 5.50 -11.47
N GLU A 99 -7.65 5.03 -10.83
CA GLU A 99 -6.93 3.81 -11.21
C GLU A 99 -7.37 2.59 -10.38
N ILE A 100 -8.11 2.80 -9.29
CA ILE A 100 -8.65 1.72 -8.43
C ILE A 100 -9.53 0.76 -9.24
N LEU A 101 -10.39 1.29 -10.12
CA LEU A 101 -11.26 0.49 -11.00
C LEU A 101 -10.49 -0.30 -12.06
N LYS A 102 -9.18 -0.06 -12.20
CA LYS A 102 -8.29 -0.81 -13.09
C LYS A 102 -7.40 -1.78 -12.31
N GLY A 103 -7.69 -2.00 -11.02
CA GLY A 103 -6.90 -2.87 -10.14
C GLY A 103 -5.61 -2.23 -9.63
N ASN A 104 -5.43 -0.92 -9.77
CA ASN A 104 -4.23 -0.22 -9.32
C ASN A 104 -4.47 0.46 -7.97
N PHE A 105 -3.90 -0.12 -6.93
CA PHE A 105 -3.92 0.33 -5.54
C PHE A 105 -2.57 0.93 -5.11
N SER A 106 -1.81 1.45 -6.07
CA SER A 106 -0.57 2.16 -5.78
C SER A 106 -0.85 3.39 -4.94
N MET A 107 0.04 3.66 -3.98
CA MET A 107 -0.05 4.82 -3.10
C MET A 107 1.00 5.85 -3.49
N ARG A 108 0.59 7.13 -3.54
CA ARG A 108 1.51 8.26 -3.52
C ARG A 108 1.76 8.70 -2.08
N LEU A 109 3.02 8.82 -1.70
CA LEU A 109 3.45 9.45 -0.46
C LEU A 109 4.12 10.79 -0.79
N LYS A 110 3.48 11.88 -0.37
CA LYS A 110 3.91 13.26 -0.63
C LYS A 110 4.98 13.75 0.34
N ASN A 111 5.83 14.66 -0.15
CA ASN A 111 6.83 15.36 0.66
C ASN A 111 7.61 14.38 1.56
N VAL A 112 8.32 13.45 0.94
CA VAL A 112 9.04 12.35 1.60
C VAL A 112 10.02 12.90 2.65
N GLN A 113 10.04 12.26 3.81
CA GLN A 113 10.89 12.61 4.94
C GLN A 113 11.87 11.48 5.22
N THR A 114 12.98 11.81 5.88
CA THR A 114 14.00 10.81 6.27
C THR A 114 13.43 9.68 7.12
N ALA A 115 12.41 9.99 7.92
CA ALA A 115 11.71 9.04 8.79
C ALA A 115 10.74 8.09 8.05
N ASP A 116 10.48 8.35 6.77
CA ASP A 116 9.68 7.48 5.92
C ASP A 116 10.51 6.32 5.35
N LYS A 117 11.84 6.35 5.49
CA LYS A 117 12.72 5.22 5.17
C LYS A 117 12.25 3.97 5.89
N GLY A 118 12.18 2.85 5.17
CA GLY A 118 11.80 1.57 5.73
C GLY A 118 11.07 0.68 4.74
N GLU A 119 10.42 -0.33 5.28
CA GLU A 119 9.62 -1.30 4.58
C GLU A 119 8.14 -0.99 4.75
N TYR A 120 7.41 -1.02 3.63
CA TYR A 120 5.98 -0.84 3.55
C TYR A 120 5.38 -2.11 2.97
N MET A 121 4.17 -2.43 3.41
CA MET A 121 3.44 -3.61 2.99
C MET A 121 2.12 -3.16 2.39
N CYS A 122 1.84 -3.59 1.16
CA CYS A 122 0.51 -3.57 0.57
C CYS A 122 -0.15 -4.93 0.86
N GLU A 123 -1.18 -4.91 1.68
CA GLU A 123 -1.93 -6.09 2.07
C GLU A 123 -3.33 -6.03 1.44
N MET A 124 -3.69 -7.07 0.71
CA MET A 124 -4.98 -7.22 0.04
C MET A 124 -5.77 -8.36 0.69
N LEU A 125 -6.99 -8.06 1.12
CA LEU A 125 -7.94 -9.03 1.66
C LEU A 125 -9.14 -9.13 0.72
N ASN A 126 -9.38 -10.35 0.23
CA ASN A 126 -10.52 -10.67 -0.60
C ASN A 126 -11.54 -11.44 0.27
N GLY A 127 -12.72 -10.89 0.53
CA GLY A 127 -13.81 -11.63 1.18
C GLY A 127 -14.76 -12.21 0.15
N CYS A 128 -14.43 -13.39 -0.36
CA CYS A 128 -15.40 -14.10 -1.19
C CYS A 128 -16.50 -14.70 -0.29
N SER A 129 -17.63 -14.00 -0.11
CA SER A 129 -18.91 -14.69 0.09
C SER A 129 -19.33 -15.24 -1.27
N VAL A 130 -18.82 -16.42 -1.64
CA VAL A 130 -19.36 -17.17 -2.78
C VAL A 130 -20.70 -17.75 -2.30
N ILE A 131 -21.82 -17.12 -2.64
CA ILE A 131 -23.05 -17.91 -2.79
C ILE A 131 -22.83 -18.73 -4.05
N LEU A 132 -22.35 -19.96 -3.88
CA LEU A 132 -22.46 -20.97 -4.93
C LEU A 132 -23.95 -21.27 -5.08
N SER A 133 -24.64 -20.53 -5.94
CA SER A 133 -25.90 -21.03 -6.51
C SER A 133 -25.52 -22.15 -7.45
N LEU A 134 -25.55 -23.39 -6.93
CA LEU A 134 -25.57 -24.59 -7.73
C LEU A 134 -26.85 -24.56 -8.57
N ASN A 135 -26.70 -24.50 -9.90
CA ASN A 135 -27.68 -25.06 -10.83
C ASN A 135 -27.05 -26.30 -11.45
#